data_AF-A0A536SI44-F1
#
_entry.id   AF-A0A536SI44-F1
#
_cell.length_a   1.000
_cell.length_b   1.000
_cell.length_c   1.000
_cell.angle_alpha   90.00
_cell.angle_beta   90.00
_cell.angle_gamma   90.00
#
_symmetry.space_group_name_H-M   'P 1'
#
loop_
_entity.id
_entity.type
_entity.pdbx_description
1 polymer ?
#
loop_
_entity_poly.entity_id
_entity_poly.type
_entity_poly.pdbx_seq_one_letter_code
_entity_poly.pdbx_strand_id
1 'polypeptide(L)'
;MLLALTQWIAQDVRAFNVFQYITLRAVLATLTALAISLLAGPLVIRKLTDYKIGQAVRDNGPQTHLAKAGTPTMGGALVLLSILITTLLWADLSNR
;
A
#
# COMPACT_ATOMS: atom_id res chain seq x y z
N MET A 1 -8.05 -4.60 12.59
CA MET A 1 -8.71 -5.92 12.45
C MET A 1 -7.81 -7.05 12.89
N LEU A 2 -6.63 -7.25 12.29
CA LEU A 2 -5.68 -8.27 12.76
C LEU A 2 -5.18 -7.98 14.18
N LEU A 3 -4.94 -6.71 14.52
CA LEU A 3 -4.62 -6.32 15.88
C LEU A 3 -5.69 -6.74 16.91
N ALA A 4 -6.98 -6.59 16.56
CA ALA A 4 -8.07 -6.97 17.46
C ALA A 4 -8.13 -8.50 17.64
N LEU A 5 -7.89 -9.26 16.55
CA LEU A 5 -7.81 -10.71 16.60
C LEU A 5 -6.65 -11.19 17.48
N THR A 6 -5.46 -10.61 17.32
CA THR A 6 -4.29 -11.00 18.13
C THR A 6 -4.47 -10.63 19.59
N GLN A 7 -5.14 -9.51 19.89
CA GLN A 7 -5.51 -9.14 21.26
C GLN A 7 -6.52 -10.11 21.88
N TRP A 8 -7.49 -10.60 21.12
CA TRP A 8 -8.46 -11.60 21.60
C TRP A 8 -7.75 -12.91 21.96
N ILE A 9 -6.89 -13.43 21.07
CA ILE A 9 -6.12 -14.67 21.31
C ILE A 9 -5.11 -14.50 22.47
N ALA A 10 -4.59 -13.28 22.67
CA ALA A 10 -3.64 -13.01 23.75
C ALA A 10 -4.23 -13.21 25.16
N GLN A 11 -5.57 -13.25 25.30
CA GLN A 11 -6.25 -13.59 26.55
C GLN A 11 -5.94 -15.03 26.97
N ASP A 12 -5.88 -15.96 26.02
CA ASP A 12 -5.62 -17.38 26.26
C ASP A 12 -4.13 -17.73 26.13
N VAL A 13 -3.42 -17.09 25.18
CA VAL A 13 -2.03 -17.40 24.86
C VAL A 13 -1.15 -16.17 25.01
N ARG A 14 -0.39 -16.12 26.11
CA ARG A 14 0.50 -14.99 26.46
C ARG A 14 1.49 -14.58 25.37
N ALA A 15 1.92 -15.51 24.51
CA ALA A 15 2.85 -15.23 23.42
C ALA A 15 2.32 -14.16 22.43
N PHE A 16 1.00 -14.02 22.27
CA PHE A 16 0.41 -13.04 21.35
C PHE A 16 0.48 -11.59 21.85
N ASN A 17 0.87 -11.35 23.11
CA ASN A 17 1.09 -9.98 23.62
C ASN A 17 2.19 -9.24 22.87
N VAL A 18 3.09 -9.95 22.16
CA VAL A 18 4.11 -9.31 21.31
C VAL A 18 3.50 -8.39 20.26
N PHE A 19 2.29 -8.69 19.78
CA PHE A 19 1.58 -7.86 18.80
C PHE A 19 1.07 -6.54 19.38
N GLN A 20 1.18 -6.29 20.69
CA GLN A 20 0.84 -5.00 21.28
C GLN A 20 1.99 -3.98 21.18
N TYR A 21 3.24 -4.44 20.99
CA TYR A 21 4.38 -3.54 20.82
C TYR A 21 4.26 -2.72 19.53
N ILE A 22 4.32 -1.39 19.68
CA ILE A 22 4.21 -0.44 18.56
C ILE A 22 5.30 -0.69 17.53
N THR A 23 6.52 -1.00 17.96
CA THR A 23 7.66 -1.29 17.08
C THR A 23 7.40 -2.49 16.18
N LEU A 24 6.91 -3.60 16.73
CA LEU A 24 6.57 -4.80 15.96
C LEU A 24 5.45 -4.49 14.96
N ARG A 25 4.38 -3.82 15.42
CA ARG A 25 3.24 -3.44 14.57
C ARG A 25 3.66 -2.53 13.42
N ALA A 26 4.55 -1.57 13.67
CA ALA A 26 5.06 -0.66 12.65
C ALA A 26 5.86 -1.41 11.56
N VAL A 27 6.71 -2.37 11.97
CA VAL A 27 7.44 -3.22 11.03
C VAL A 27 6.48 -4.08 10.21
N LEU A 28 5.52 -4.75 10.86
CA LEU A 28 4.53 -5.59 10.18
C LEU A 28 3.65 -4.78 9.21
N ALA A 29 3.22 -3.58 9.60
CA ALA A 29 2.47 -2.66 8.73
C ALA A 29 3.30 -2.23 7.52
N THR A 30 4.58 -1.91 7.72
CA THR A 30 5.48 -1.51 6.62
C THR A 30 5.69 -2.66 5.64
N LEU A 31 5.98 -3.86 6.15
CA LEU A 31 6.18 -5.05 5.33
C LEU A 31 4.91 -5.44 4.56
N THR A 32 3.74 -5.36 5.20
CA THR A 32 2.47 -5.64 4.52
C THR A 32 2.18 -4.59 3.44
N ALA A 33 2.46 -3.31 3.66
CA ALA A 33 2.22 -2.25 2.67
C ALA A 33 3.15 -2.40 1.47
N LEU A 34 4.40 -2.76 1.73
CA LEU A 34 5.39 -3.07 0.71
C LEU A 34 4.96 -4.30 -0.11
N ALA A 35 4.55 -5.38 0.55
CA ALA A 35 4.08 -6.59 -0.11
C ALA A 35 2.88 -6.32 -1.02
N ILE A 36 1.87 -5.57 -0.54
CA ILE A 36 0.71 -5.17 -1.36
C ILE A 36 1.18 -4.37 -2.56
N SER A 37 2.07 -3.39 -2.36
CA SER A 37 2.53 -2.50 -3.44
C SER A 37 3.33 -3.25 -4.52
N LEU A 38 4.18 -4.19 -4.12
CA LEU A 38 4.97 -5.01 -5.05
C LEU A 38 4.11 -6.02 -5.82
N LEU A 39 3.18 -6.69 -5.13
CA LEU A 39 2.34 -7.73 -5.73
C LEU A 39 1.21 -7.15 -6.59
N ALA A 40 0.54 -6.09 -6.12
CA ALA A 40 -0.54 -5.44 -6.86
C ALA A 40 -0.03 -4.43 -7.90
N GLY A 41 1.23 -3.98 -7.78
CA GLY A 41 1.84 -2.99 -8.68
C GLY A 41 1.69 -3.32 -10.17
N PRO A 42 2.16 -4.49 -10.65
CA PRO A 42 2.04 -4.85 -12.06
C PRO A 42 0.59 -4.88 -12.57
N LEU A 43 -0.34 -5.37 -11.75
CA LEU A 43 -1.76 -5.45 -12.08
C LEU A 43 -2.38 -4.06 -12.21
N VAL A 44 -2.08 -3.18 -11.26
CA VAL A 44 -2.58 -1.79 -11.26
C VAL A 44 -1.99 -1.01 -12.42
N ILE A 45 -0.68 -1.14 -12.71
CA ILE A 45 -0.03 -0.50 -13.85
C ILE A 45 -0.72 -0.91 -15.15
N ARG A 46 -0.90 -2.22 -15.39
CA ARG A 46 -1.57 -2.72 -16.59
C ARG A 46 -2.98 -2.17 -16.73
N LYS A 47 -3.76 -2.18 -15.65
CA LYS A 47 -5.14 -1.66 -15.63
C LYS A 47 -5.22 -0.16 -15.90
N LEU A 48 -4.30 0.63 -15.33
CA LEU A 48 -4.24 2.08 -15.57
C LEU A 48 -3.79 2.40 -17.00
N THR A 49 -2.88 1.62 -17.57
CA THR A 49 -2.50 1.70 -18.98
C THR A 49 -3.70 1.40 -19.89
N ASP A 50 -4.49 0.37 -19.58
CA ASP A 50 -5.70 0.01 -20.33
C ASP A 50 -6.75 1.13 -20.30
N TYR A 51 -6.88 1.84 -19.17
CA TYR A 51 -7.78 3.00 -19.04
C TYR A 51 -7.30 4.26 -19.77
N LYS A 52 -6.16 4.20 -20.49
CA LYS A 52 -5.56 5.34 -21.21
C LYS A 52 -5.38 6.60 -20.35
N ILE A 53 -5.21 6.42 -19.03
CA ILE A 53 -4.87 7.51 -18.11
C ILE A 53 -3.36 7.75 -18.21
N GLY A 54 -2.90 8.15 -19.40
CA GLY A 54 -1.51 8.48 -19.67
C GLY A 54 -1.23 9.97 -19.46
N GLN A 55 0.02 10.32 -19.15
CA GLN A 55 0.42 11.73 -19.19
C GLN A 55 0.37 12.23 -20.64
N ALA A 56 -0.35 13.32 -20.89
CA ALA A 56 -0.27 14.03 -22.17
C ALA A 56 1.13 14.64 -22.29
N VAL A 57 1.95 14.09 -23.18
CA VAL A 57 3.28 14.63 -23.48
C VAL A 57 3.13 15.69 -24.57
N ARG A 58 3.71 16.87 -24.35
CA ARG A 58 3.71 17.95 -25.35
C ARG A 58 4.73 17.62 -26.44
N ASP A 59 4.32 17.74 -27.71
CA ASP A 59 5.17 17.44 -28.87
C ASP A 59 6.36 18.39 -29.04
N ASN A 60 6.28 19.61 -28.48
CA ASN A 60 7.34 20.62 -28.55
C ASN A 60 8.46 20.43 -27.49
N GLY A 61 8.47 19.30 -26.79
CA GLY A 61 9.44 19.00 -25.73
C GLY A 61 10.73 18.33 -26.23
N PRO A 62 11.75 18.17 -25.38
CA PRO A 62 12.95 17.41 -25.72
C PRO A 62 12.58 15.95 -26.07
N GLN A 63 13.20 15.36 -27.10
CA GLN A 63 12.86 14.00 -27.56
C GLN A 63 12.96 12.93 -26.46
N THR A 64 13.83 13.13 -25.46
CA THR A 64 13.95 12.26 -24.28
C THR A 64 12.68 12.19 -23.43
N HIS A 65 11.80 13.20 -23.49
CA HIS A 65 10.51 13.20 -22.79
C HIS A 65 9.44 12.38 -23.52
N LEU A 66 9.57 12.16 -24.83
CA LEU A 66 8.66 11.30 -25.60
C LEU A 66 8.76 9.83 -25.18
N ALA A 67 9.92 9.40 -24.64
CA ALA A 67 10.09 8.05 -24.11
C ALA A 67 9.22 7.75 -22.87
N LYS A 68 8.68 8.79 -22.21
CA LYS A 68 7.72 8.66 -21.09
C LYS A 68 6.27 8.68 -21.57
N ALA A 69 6.00 8.86 -22.86
CA ALA A 69 4.66 8.80 -23.40
C ALA A 69 4.09 7.39 -23.19
N GLY A 70 2.95 7.30 -22.51
CA GLY A 70 2.28 6.04 -22.20
C GLY A 70 2.55 5.48 -20.81
N THR A 71 3.41 6.09 -19.98
CA THR A 71 3.46 5.72 -18.55
C THR A 71 2.16 6.15 -17.87
N PRO A 72 1.43 5.24 -17.22
CA PRO A 72 0.16 5.57 -16.59
C PRO A 72 0.36 6.56 -15.44
N THR A 73 -0.57 7.48 -15.30
CA THR A 73 -0.68 8.38 -14.14
C THR A 73 -1.55 7.68 -13.09
N MET A 74 -1.46 8.07 -11.81
CA MET A 74 -2.20 7.49 -10.66
C MET A 74 -1.51 6.39 -9.84
N GLY A 75 -0.17 6.28 -9.86
CA GLY A 75 0.56 5.42 -8.92
C GLY A 75 0.24 5.70 -7.43
N GLY A 76 -0.13 6.95 -7.09
CA GLY A 76 -0.56 7.32 -5.75
C GLY A 76 -1.81 6.58 -5.26
N ALA A 77 -2.70 6.13 -6.16
CA ALA A 77 -3.88 5.35 -5.76
C ALA A 77 -3.49 3.99 -5.16
N LEU A 78 -2.47 3.33 -5.72
CA LEU A 78 -1.91 2.10 -5.15
C LEU A 78 -1.33 2.36 -3.76
N VAL A 79 -0.59 3.45 -3.59
CA VAL A 79 0.00 3.82 -2.30
C VAL A 79 -1.09 4.05 -1.25
N LEU A 80 -2.11 4.84 -1.58
CA LEU A 80 -3.24 5.11 -0.68
C LEU A 80 -4.01 3.83 -0.32
N LEU A 81 -4.22 2.94 -1.28
CA LEU A 81 -4.87 1.65 -1.04
C LEU A 81 -4.03 0.76 -0.12
N SER A 82 -2.72 0.66 -0.36
CA SER A 82 -1.78 -0.10 0.49
C SER A 82 -1.76 0.46 1.92
N ILE A 83 -1.73 1.78 2.08
CA ILE A 83 -1.77 2.44 3.39
C ILE A 83 -3.09 2.14 4.08
N LEU A 84 -4.23 2.34 3.39
CA LEU A 84 -5.55 2.11 3.96
C LEU A 84 -5.71 0.68 4.49
N ILE A 85 -5.34 -0.31 3.67
CA ILE A 85 -5.42 -1.73 4.06
C ILE A 85 -4.53 -2.01 5.27
N THR A 86 -3.28 -1.55 5.25
CA THR A 86 -2.36 -1.83 6.36
C THR A 86 -2.73 -1.13 7.66
N THR A 87 -3.23 0.10 7.59
CA THR A 87 -3.81 0.81 8.74
C THR A 87 -4.99 0.02 9.32
N LEU A 88 -5.93 -0.45 8.49
CA LEU A 88 -7.07 -1.24 8.97
C LEU A 88 -6.65 -2.57 9.62
N LEU A 89 -5.54 -3.17 9.18
CA LEU A 89 -5.05 -4.43 9.73
C LEU A 89 -4.34 -4.22 11.08
N TRP A 90 -3.39 -3.29 11.16
CA TRP A 90 -2.41 -3.19 12.25
C TRP A 90 -2.55 -1.96 13.15
N ALA A 91 -3.23 -0.90 12.70
CA ALA A 91 -3.43 0.29 13.51
C ALA A 91 -4.50 0.06 14.59
N ASP A 92 -4.39 0.82 15.66
CA ASP A 92 -5.44 0.91 16.67
C ASP A 92 -6.41 2.00 16.22
N LEU A 93 -7.61 1.60 15.82
CA LEU A 93 -8.63 2.51 15.30
C LEU A 93 -9.33 3.30 16.41
N SER A 94 -9.09 2.95 17.68
CA SER A 94 -9.59 3.71 18.83
C SER A 94 -8.64 4.83 19.26
N ASN A 95 -7.46 4.92 18.64
CA ASN A 95 -6.45 5.93 18.93
C ASN A 95 -6.99 7.32 18.61
N ARG A 96 -6.95 8.23 19.60
CA ARG A 96 -7.49 9.60 19.53
C ARG A 96 -6.39 10.63 19.41
#